data_AF-A0A534K043-F1
#
_entry.id   AF-A0A534K043-F1
#
_cell.length_a   1.000
_cell.length_b   1.000
_cell.length_c   1.000
_cell.angle_alpha   90.00
_cell.angle_beta   90.00
_cell.angle_gamma   90.00
#
_symmetry.space_group_name_H-M   'P 1'
#
loop_
_entity.id
_entity.type
_entity.pdbx_description
1 polymer ?
#
loop_
_entity_poly.entity_id
_entity_poly.type
_entity_poly.pdbx_seq_one_letter_code
_entity_poly.pdbx_strand_id
1 'polypeptide(L)'
;MAYRHKLSCRLALLRDALTVFLAVALAATCEWPSAPASRVAAIVVVPDSLTLDPAQNSKFAAYGRTANGDSAKVAVTWSATGGTVAPDGMYTADTVPGDFLVTATSAQLSLSASSRVHNRGRRPVASVTVSPASASVTVGLTAQLTATPRDANGNPLNGRSVTWVTGNPALATVNGSGLVMGVAAGSVTITA
;
A
#
# COMPACT_ATOMS: atom_id res chain seq x y z
N MET A 1 0.61 26.63 29.81
CA MET A 1 -0.84 26.61 30.07
C MET A 1 -1.41 28.00 29.81
N ALA A 2 -2.22 28.22 28.76
CA ALA A 2 -2.99 29.47 28.58
C ALA A 2 -4.03 29.37 27.42
N TYR A 3 -4.85 28.32 27.38
CA TYR A 3 -5.97 28.18 26.43
C TYR A 3 -7.27 28.81 26.98
N ARG A 4 -7.21 30.03 27.54
CA ARG A 4 -8.39 30.64 28.22
C ARG A 4 -8.73 32.08 27.84
N HIS A 5 -8.05 32.73 26.88
CA HIS A 5 -8.27 34.16 26.60
C HIS A 5 -9.11 34.49 25.36
N LYS A 6 -9.52 33.52 24.53
CA LYS A 6 -10.24 33.82 23.27
C LYS A 6 -11.76 33.68 23.32
N LEU A 7 -12.33 33.23 24.44
CA LEU A 7 -13.80 33.09 24.57
C LEU A 7 -14.44 34.25 25.35
N SER A 8 -13.68 35.00 26.15
CA SER A 8 -14.19 36.11 26.96
C SER A 8 -14.30 37.46 26.22
N CYS A 9 -13.63 37.65 25.08
CA CYS A 9 -13.72 38.92 24.33
C CYS A 9 -14.99 39.02 23.45
N ARG A 10 -15.62 37.89 23.08
CA ARG A 10 -16.84 37.91 22.26
C ARG A 10 -18.13 38.00 23.05
N LEU A 11 -18.09 37.80 24.37
CA LEU A 11 -19.27 37.93 25.24
C LEU A 11 -19.43 39.33 25.86
N ALA A 12 -18.40 40.20 25.76
CA ALA A 12 -18.43 41.55 26.33
C ALA A 12 -18.92 42.65 25.35
N LEU A 13 -19.15 42.34 24.08
CA LEU A 13 -19.51 43.34 23.06
C LEU A 13 -20.96 43.21 22.54
N LEU A 14 -21.82 42.48 23.26
CA LEU A 14 -23.22 42.27 22.89
C LEU A 14 -24.22 42.71 23.97
N ARG A 15 -23.74 43.44 24.97
CA ARG A 15 -24.57 44.04 26.03
C ARG A 15 -24.10 45.47 26.28
N ASP A 16 -24.40 46.35 25.33
CA ASP A 16 -24.78 47.74 25.57
C ASP A 16 -25.12 48.37 24.22
N ALA A 17 -26.36 48.08 23.80
CA ALA A 17 -27.06 48.89 22.83
C ALA A 17 -27.37 50.25 23.44
N LEU A 18 -27.43 51.27 22.57
CA LEU A 18 -27.80 52.68 22.79
C LEU A 18 -26.71 53.63 23.31
N THR A 19 -26.14 54.44 22.42
CA THR A 19 -26.43 55.90 22.31
C THR A 19 -25.62 56.61 21.21
N VAL A 20 -26.35 57.22 20.26
CA VAL A 20 -26.17 58.55 19.62
C VAL A 20 -24.86 58.95 18.91
N PHE A 21 -24.98 59.10 17.58
CA PHE A 21 -24.38 60.09 16.65
C PHE A 21 -23.08 60.84 17.00
N LEU A 22 -22.04 60.70 16.16
CA LEU A 22 -21.43 61.83 15.42
C LEU A 22 -20.55 61.30 14.26
N ALA A 23 -20.75 61.84 13.06
CA ALA A 23 -20.03 61.49 11.85
C ALA A 23 -18.61 62.10 11.81
N VAL A 24 -17.60 61.24 11.67
CA VAL A 24 -16.36 61.56 10.93
C VAL A 24 -15.99 60.30 10.15
N ALA A 25 -16.35 60.28 8.86
CA ALA A 25 -15.92 59.25 7.94
C ALA A 25 -14.46 59.49 7.54
N LEU A 26 -13.51 59.06 8.38
CA LEU A 26 -12.20 58.69 7.87
C LEU A 26 -12.39 57.38 7.11
N ALA A 27 -12.63 57.48 5.82
CA ALA A 27 -12.40 56.41 4.87
C ALA A 27 -10.89 56.12 4.86
N ALA A 28 -10.39 55.46 5.92
CA ALA A 28 -9.25 54.60 5.77
C ALA A 28 -9.71 53.50 4.83
N THR A 29 -9.49 53.71 3.54
CA THR A 29 -9.37 52.62 2.59
C THR A 29 -8.19 51.80 3.10
N CYS A 30 -8.44 50.94 4.08
CA CYS A 30 -7.62 49.78 4.27
C CYS A 30 -7.91 48.92 3.03
N GLU A 31 -7.29 49.30 1.92
CA GLU A 31 -7.01 48.39 0.83
C GLU A 31 -6.20 47.29 1.49
N TRP A 32 -6.91 46.29 2.02
CA TRP A 32 -6.32 44.99 2.20
C TRP A 32 -5.68 44.70 0.86
N PRO A 33 -4.34 44.55 0.77
CA PRO A 33 -3.75 44.07 -0.45
C PRO A 33 -4.52 42.79 -0.76
N SER A 34 -5.30 42.82 -1.83
CA SER A 34 -5.98 41.62 -2.29
C SER A 34 -4.86 40.64 -2.54
N ALA A 35 -4.71 39.68 -1.62
CA ALA A 35 -3.68 38.68 -1.76
C ALA A 35 -3.83 38.13 -3.18
N PRO A 36 -2.77 38.14 -4.01
CA PRO A 36 -2.90 37.68 -5.38
C PRO A 36 -3.54 36.30 -5.33
N ALA A 37 -4.62 36.09 -6.10
CA ALA A 37 -5.34 34.83 -6.14
C ALA A 37 -4.31 33.71 -6.36
N SER A 38 -4.02 32.97 -5.30
CA SER A 38 -2.85 32.11 -5.27
C SER A 38 -3.20 30.82 -5.97
N ARG A 39 -2.93 30.78 -7.28
CA ARG A 39 -3.11 29.57 -8.08
C ARG A 39 -2.16 28.48 -7.60
N VAL A 40 -2.57 27.23 -7.78
CA VAL A 40 -1.71 26.08 -7.58
C VAL A 40 -0.56 26.15 -8.58
N ALA A 41 0.68 26.11 -8.07
CA ALA A 41 1.91 26.20 -8.86
C ALA A 41 2.54 24.82 -9.10
N ALA A 42 2.28 23.84 -8.24
CA ALA A 42 2.78 22.47 -8.36
C ALA A 42 1.78 21.46 -7.77
N ILE A 43 1.83 20.21 -8.24
CA ILE A 43 1.20 19.08 -7.55
C ILE A 43 2.29 18.38 -6.72
N VAL A 44 1.92 17.88 -5.55
CA VAL A 44 2.77 17.06 -4.69
C VAL A 44 2.06 15.75 -4.44
N VAL A 45 2.78 14.64 -4.62
CA VAL A 45 2.31 13.28 -4.30
C VAL A 45 3.04 12.79 -3.06
N VAL A 46 2.30 12.19 -2.12
CA VAL A 46 2.83 11.62 -0.87
C VAL A 46 2.35 10.18 -0.73
N PRO A 47 3.22 9.24 -0.32
CA PRO A 47 4.67 9.41 -0.11
C PRO A 47 5.44 9.69 -1.42
N ASP A 48 6.65 10.24 -1.31
CA ASP A 48 7.55 10.55 -2.43
C ASP A 48 8.19 9.28 -3.02
N SER A 49 8.48 8.32 -2.16
CA SER A 49 8.92 6.98 -2.52
C SER A 49 8.37 5.94 -1.56
N LEU A 50 8.22 4.73 -2.08
CA LEU A 50 7.74 3.59 -1.31
C LEU A 50 8.46 2.33 -1.75
N THR A 51 8.73 1.42 -0.82
CA THR A 51 9.15 0.06 -1.14
C THR A 51 8.06 -0.91 -0.68
N LEU A 52 7.60 -1.76 -1.60
CA LEU A 52 6.54 -2.72 -1.35
C LEU A 52 6.97 -4.14 -1.70
N ASP A 53 6.37 -5.10 -1.00
CA ASP A 53 6.37 -6.50 -1.42
C ASP A 53 5.19 -6.73 -2.41
N PRO A 54 5.23 -7.81 -3.22
CA PRO A 54 4.17 -8.13 -4.17
C PRO A 54 2.78 -8.17 -3.54
N ALA A 55 1.79 -7.64 -4.27
CA ALA A 55 0.39 -7.55 -3.86
C ALA A 55 0.13 -6.71 -2.59
N GLN A 56 1.14 -6.06 -1.99
CA GLN A 56 0.90 -5.09 -0.94
C GLN A 56 0.23 -3.84 -1.49
N ASN A 57 -0.56 -3.21 -0.62
CA ASN A 57 -1.29 -2.00 -0.92
C ASN A 57 -0.69 -0.82 -0.15
N SER A 58 -0.77 0.37 -0.74
CA SER A 58 -0.45 1.61 -0.06
C SER A 58 -1.24 2.77 -0.62
N LYS A 59 -1.55 3.75 0.22
CA LYS A 59 -2.34 4.91 -0.14
C LYS A 59 -1.43 6.04 -0.58
N PHE A 60 -1.66 6.55 -1.79
CA PHE A 60 -1.11 7.81 -2.26
C PHE A 60 -2.12 8.93 -2.10
N ALA A 61 -1.63 10.10 -1.71
CA ALA A 61 -2.39 11.34 -1.68
C ALA A 61 -1.72 12.35 -2.60
N ALA A 62 -2.53 13.20 -3.24
CA ALA A 62 -2.04 14.33 -4.02
C ALA A 62 -2.69 15.63 -3.53
N TYR A 63 -1.88 16.68 -3.42
CA TYR A 63 -2.35 18.03 -3.12
C TYR A 63 -1.62 19.06 -3.99
N GLY A 64 -2.26 20.21 -4.23
CA GLY A 64 -1.63 21.33 -4.91
C GLY A 64 -0.82 22.17 -3.94
N ARG A 65 0.31 22.72 -4.38
CA ARG A 65 1.08 23.72 -3.64
C ARG A 65 1.03 25.05 -4.38
N THR A 66 0.63 26.12 -3.71
CA THR A 66 0.60 27.47 -4.30
C THR A 66 2.00 28.09 -4.34
N ALA A 67 2.17 29.19 -5.06
CA ALA A 67 3.44 29.93 -5.09
C ALA A 67 3.87 30.45 -3.70
N ASN A 68 2.92 30.66 -2.79
CA ASN A 68 3.17 31.09 -1.42
C ASN A 68 3.50 29.92 -0.48
N GLY A 69 3.48 28.69 -1.00
CA GLY A 69 3.80 27.48 -0.25
C GLY A 69 2.60 26.81 0.42
N ASP A 70 1.40 27.39 0.35
CA ASP A 70 0.18 26.83 0.94
C ASP A 70 -0.31 25.58 0.20
N SER A 71 -0.99 24.68 0.93
CA SER A 71 -1.66 23.51 0.36
C SER A 71 -3.06 23.85 -0.15
N ALA A 72 -3.41 23.32 -1.31
CA ALA A 72 -4.73 23.45 -1.91
C ALA A 72 -5.26 22.09 -2.38
N LYS A 73 -6.57 21.89 -2.32
CA LYS A 73 -7.21 20.70 -2.86
C LYS A 73 -7.11 20.72 -4.39
N VAL A 74 -6.75 19.60 -4.99
CA VAL A 74 -6.65 19.45 -6.45
C VAL A 74 -7.36 18.16 -6.88
N ALA A 75 -8.12 18.24 -7.97
CA ALA A 75 -8.65 17.06 -8.63
C ALA A 75 -7.56 16.47 -9.53
N VAL A 76 -7.25 15.19 -9.31
CA VAL A 76 -6.23 14.46 -10.07
C VAL A 76 -6.79 13.15 -10.60
N THR A 77 -6.25 12.73 -11.74
CA THR A 77 -6.34 11.35 -12.23
C THR A 77 -5.03 10.63 -11.93
N TRP A 78 -5.13 9.38 -11.51
CA TRP A 78 -3.98 8.55 -11.20
C TRP A 78 -3.64 7.63 -12.36
N SER A 79 -2.34 7.44 -12.61
CA SER A 79 -1.81 6.41 -13.49
C SER A 79 -0.58 5.77 -12.85
N ALA A 80 -0.27 4.54 -13.24
CA ALA A 80 0.93 3.85 -12.80
C ALA A 80 1.64 3.17 -13.98
N THR A 81 2.98 3.11 -13.95
CA THR A 81 3.75 2.37 -14.97
C THR A 81 3.81 0.86 -14.69
N GLY A 82 3.44 0.44 -13.48
CA GLY A 82 3.23 -0.94 -13.08
C GLY A 82 2.48 -1.05 -11.76
N GLY A 83 1.82 -2.18 -11.52
CA GLY A 83 0.77 -2.30 -10.51
C GLY A 83 -0.51 -1.58 -10.91
N THR A 84 -1.43 -1.48 -9.95
CA THR A 84 -2.75 -0.86 -10.16
C THR A 84 -2.95 0.26 -9.17
N VAL A 85 -3.35 1.45 -9.64
CA VAL A 85 -3.77 2.57 -8.79
C VAL A 85 -5.25 2.87 -9.00
N ALA A 86 -6.01 2.84 -7.93
CA ALA A 86 -7.43 3.19 -7.95
C ALA A 86 -7.63 4.72 -7.98
N PRO A 87 -8.79 5.23 -8.44
CA PRO A 87 -9.06 6.67 -8.51
C PRO A 87 -8.95 7.41 -7.18
N ASP A 88 -9.14 6.70 -6.07
CA ASP A 88 -9.00 7.24 -4.73
C ASP A 88 -7.52 7.33 -4.26
N GLY A 89 -6.56 6.92 -5.10
CA GLY A 89 -5.12 6.89 -4.81
C GLY A 89 -4.65 5.60 -4.12
N MET A 90 -5.50 4.59 -3.97
CA MET A 90 -5.06 3.30 -3.43
C MET A 90 -4.25 2.52 -4.48
N TYR A 91 -2.97 2.32 -4.22
CA TYR A 91 -2.06 1.56 -5.08
C TYR A 91 -1.91 0.13 -4.58
N THR A 92 -1.85 -0.83 -5.51
CA THR A 92 -1.51 -2.23 -5.26
C THR A 92 -0.34 -2.63 -6.15
N ALA A 93 0.75 -3.09 -5.54
CA ALA A 93 1.94 -3.56 -6.26
C ALA A 93 1.65 -4.85 -7.04
N ASP A 94 2.23 -4.96 -8.23
CA ASP A 94 2.20 -6.20 -9.02
C ASP A 94 3.15 -7.28 -8.42
N THR A 95 3.28 -8.40 -9.10
CA THR A 95 4.18 -9.50 -8.78
C THR A 95 5.57 -9.38 -9.39
N VAL A 96 5.72 -8.52 -10.42
CA VAL A 96 6.99 -8.28 -11.10
C VAL A 96 7.87 -7.34 -10.28
N PRO A 97 9.12 -7.75 -9.92
CA PRO A 97 10.06 -6.85 -9.26
C PRO A 97 10.49 -5.72 -10.20
N GLY A 98 10.73 -4.54 -9.65
CA GLY A 98 11.20 -3.40 -10.42
C GLY A 98 10.78 -2.06 -9.83
N ASP A 99 11.20 -1.00 -10.52
CA ASP A 99 10.85 0.38 -10.18
C ASP A 99 9.70 0.87 -11.06
N PHE A 100 8.69 1.42 -10.41
CA PHE A 100 7.47 1.91 -11.02
C PHE A 100 7.21 3.36 -10.60
N LEU A 101 6.42 4.07 -11.40
CA LEU A 101 5.98 5.42 -11.12
C LEU A 101 4.48 5.44 -10.93
N VAL A 102 4.02 6.11 -9.88
CA VAL A 102 2.62 6.48 -9.66
C VAL A 102 2.50 7.97 -9.91
N THR A 103 1.72 8.36 -10.92
CA THR A 103 1.61 9.74 -11.38
C THR A 103 0.21 10.28 -11.13
N ALA A 104 0.13 11.42 -10.45
CA ALA A 104 -1.09 12.22 -10.32
C ALA A 104 -1.06 13.33 -11.38
N THR A 105 -2.09 13.40 -12.22
CA THR A 105 -2.23 14.43 -13.25
C THR A 105 -3.48 15.25 -13.01
N SER A 106 -3.38 16.58 -13.01
CA SER A 106 -4.55 17.46 -13.02
C SER A 106 -4.74 18.06 -14.40
N ALA A 107 -5.79 17.62 -15.09
CA ALA A 107 -6.15 18.17 -16.40
C ALA A 107 -6.52 19.66 -16.33
N GLN A 108 -7.15 20.09 -15.23
CA GLN A 108 -7.59 21.48 -15.04
C GLN A 108 -6.41 22.46 -14.92
N LEU A 109 -5.28 21.99 -14.39
CA LEU A 109 -4.10 22.83 -14.15
C LEU A 109 -2.96 22.54 -15.12
N SER A 110 -3.07 21.48 -15.92
CA SER A 110 -1.99 20.93 -16.77
C SER A 110 -0.70 20.67 -15.98
N LEU A 111 -0.84 20.21 -14.73
CA LEU A 111 0.25 19.86 -13.84
C LEU A 111 0.23 18.37 -13.56
N SER A 112 1.41 17.79 -13.31
CA SER A 112 1.56 16.42 -12.85
C SER A 112 2.67 16.31 -11.81
N ALA A 113 2.60 15.24 -11.02
CA ALA A 113 3.66 14.85 -10.10
C ALA A 113 3.69 13.33 -9.99
N SER A 114 4.88 12.78 -9.76
CA SER A 114 5.11 11.34 -9.70
C SER A 114 5.77 10.93 -8.39
N SER A 115 5.40 9.76 -7.90
CA SER A 115 6.03 9.06 -6.80
C SER A 115 6.68 7.77 -7.30
N ARG A 116 7.77 7.36 -6.65
CA ARG A 116 8.49 6.14 -7.00
C ARG A 116 8.04 4.96 -6.15
N VAL A 117 7.79 3.82 -6.77
CA VAL A 117 7.49 2.57 -6.08
C VAL A 117 8.52 1.52 -6.48
N HIS A 118 9.28 1.05 -5.50
CA HIS A 118 10.16 -0.10 -5.68
C HIS A 118 9.45 -1.38 -5.24
N ASN A 119 9.21 -2.30 -6.15
CA ASN A 119 8.69 -3.63 -5.84
C ASN A 119 9.84 -4.61 -5.66
N ARG A 120 9.98 -5.16 -4.44
CA ARG A 120 11.03 -6.13 -4.11
C ARG A 120 10.86 -7.49 -4.80
N GLY A 121 9.66 -7.78 -5.33
CA GLY A 121 9.34 -9.09 -5.88
C GLY A 121 9.19 -10.15 -4.80
N ARG A 122 8.88 -11.38 -5.24
CA ARG A 122 8.76 -12.51 -4.32
C ARG A 122 10.14 -12.96 -3.88
N ARG A 123 10.31 -13.24 -2.58
CA ARG A 123 11.54 -13.85 -2.07
C ARG A 123 11.84 -15.17 -2.80
N PRO A 124 13.04 -15.40 -3.33
CA PRO A 124 13.35 -16.66 -4.01
C PRO A 124 13.32 -17.84 -3.02
N VAL A 125 12.90 -19.02 -3.51
CA VAL A 125 13.03 -20.28 -2.76
C VAL A 125 14.47 -20.77 -2.95
N ALA A 126 15.18 -21.02 -1.86
CA ALA A 126 16.55 -21.56 -1.89
C ALA A 126 16.59 -23.06 -1.59
N SER A 127 15.65 -23.57 -0.79
CA SER A 127 15.56 -24.99 -0.44
C SER A 127 14.12 -25.38 -0.11
N VAL A 128 13.82 -26.67 -0.16
CA VAL A 128 12.55 -27.25 0.30
C VAL A 128 12.86 -28.35 1.29
N THR A 129 12.31 -28.27 2.50
CA THR A 129 12.46 -29.31 3.52
C THR A 129 11.18 -30.13 3.63
N VAL A 130 11.25 -31.45 3.46
CA VAL A 130 10.12 -32.37 3.59
C VAL A 130 10.14 -33.05 4.95
N SER A 131 9.00 -33.08 5.64
CA SER A 131 8.82 -33.75 6.93
C SER A 131 7.55 -34.60 6.95
N PRO A 132 7.61 -35.85 7.44
CA PRO A 132 8.82 -36.59 7.81
C PRO A 132 9.70 -36.89 6.58
N ALA A 133 11.02 -37.05 6.78
CA ALA A 133 11.96 -37.39 5.69
C ALA A 133 11.76 -38.82 5.16
N SER A 134 11.23 -39.71 6.00
CA SER A 134 10.84 -41.07 5.66
C SER A 134 9.60 -41.44 6.46
N ALA A 135 8.64 -42.12 5.84
CA ALA A 135 7.45 -42.64 6.49
C ALA A 135 7.24 -44.10 6.12
N SER A 136 6.82 -44.92 7.08
CA SER A 136 6.34 -46.28 6.84
C SER A 136 4.82 -46.28 6.91
N VAL A 137 4.16 -46.65 5.81
CA VAL A 137 2.71 -46.61 5.67
C VAL A 137 2.21 -48.01 5.38
N THR A 138 1.30 -48.52 6.21
CA THR A 138 0.62 -49.79 5.92
C THR A 138 -0.25 -49.64 4.67
N VAL A 139 -0.32 -50.70 3.86
CA VAL A 139 -1.18 -50.73 2.66
C VAL A 139 -2.62 -50.37 3.03
N GLY A 140 -3.23 -49.46 2.26
CA GLY A 140 -4.58 -48.93 2.50
C GLY A 140 -4.65 -47.77 3.50
N LEU A 141 -3.56 -47.47 4.23
CA LEU A 141 -3.49 -46.32 5.12
C LEU A 141 -2.80 -45.13 4.44
N THR A 142 -2.87 -43.99 5.11
CA THR A 142 -2.30 -42.72 4.65
C THR A 142 -1.28 -42.16 5.63
N ALA A 143 -0.34 -41.36 5.09
CA ALA A 143 0.58 -40.55 5.87
C ALA A 143 0.71 -39.17 5.25
N GLN A 144 0.84 -38.15 6.09
CA GLN A 144 0.97 -36.77 5.65
C GLN A 144 2.44 -36.38 5.53
N LEU A 145 2.85 -35.93 4.35
CA LEU A 145 4.12 -35.25 4.13
C LEU A 145 3.88 -33.74 4.07
N THR A 146 4.77 -32.98 4.68
CA THR A 146 4.74 -31.51 4.68
C THR A 146 6.02 -31.00 4.04
N ALA A 147 5.91 -30.30 2.92
CA ALA A 147 7.02 -29.61 2.30
C ALA A 147 7.02 -28.14 2.72
N THR A 148 8.17 -27.67 3.21
CA THR A 148 8.36 -26.27 3.65
C THR A 148 9.45 -25.63 2.79
N PRO A 149 9.08 -24.80 1.80
CA PRO A 149 10.02 -23.96 1.06
C PRO A 149 10.68 -22.95 2.00
N ARG A 150 11.98 -22.69 1.83
CA ARG A 150 12.76 -21.75 2.65
C ARG A 150 13.56 -20.79 1.81
N ASP A 151 13.76 -19.57 2.31
CA ASP A 151 14.67 -18.60 1.71
C ASP A 151 16.14 -18.93 1.98
N ALA A 152 17.06 -18.14 1.43
CA ALA A 152 18.51 -18.34 1.60
C ALA A 152 18.98 -18.24 3.05
N ASN A 153 18.20 -17.62 3.93
CA ASN A 153 18.49 -17.49 5.37
C ASN A 153 17.83 -18.61 6.19
N GLY A 154 17.17 -19.58 5.54
CA GLY A 154 16.47 -20.68 6.20
C GLY A 154 15.06 -20.36 6.70
N ASN A 155 14.55 -19.14 6.44
CA ASN A 155 13.21 -18.76 6.89
C ASN A 155 12.14 -19.44 6.02
N PRO A 156 11.04 -19.96 6.61
CA PRO A 156 9.96 -20.56 5.84
C PRO A 156 9.27 -19.52 4.94
N LEU A 157 8.95 -19.95 3.71
CA LEU A 157 8.26 -19.15 2.70
C LEU A 157 6.83 -19.64 2.51
N ASN A 158 5.88 -18.72 2.62
CA ASN A 158 4.45 -18.98 2.43
C ASN A 158 3.99 -18.65 1.00
N GLY A 159 2.80 -19.13 0.63
CA GLY A 159 2.17 -18.81 -0.66
C GLY A 159 2.93 -19.37 -1.87
N ARG A 160 3.59 -20.51 -1.68
CA ARG A 160 4.25 -21.29 -2.74
C ARG A 160 3.46 -22.55 -3.01
N SER A 161 3.23 -22.83 -4.29
CA SER A 161 2.73 -24.11 -4.73
C SER A 161 3.85 -25.14 -4.65
N VAL A 162 3.56 -26.27 -4.04
CA VAL A 162 4.42 -27.47 -4.01
C VAL A 162 3.75 -28.51 -4.89
N THR A 163 4.53 -29.19 -5.73
CA THR A 163 4.00 -30.22 -6.64
C THR A 163 4.57 -31.56 -6.24
N TRP A 164 3.69 -32.43 -5.73
CA TRP A 164 4.08 -33.76 -5.29
C TRP A 164 4.08 -34.75 -6.43
N VAL A 165 5.11 -35.60 -6.46
CA VAL A 165 5.27 -36.68 -7.43
C VAL A 165 5.69 -37.96 -6.72
N THR A 166 5.04 -39.08 -7.06
CA THR A 166 5.46 -40.41 -6.65
C THR A 166 6.34 -41.05 -7.72
N GLY A 167 7.45 -41.67 -7.32
CA GLY A 167 8.29 -42.45 -8.24
C GLY A 167 7.60 -43.72 -8.76
N ASN A 168 6.58 -44.22 -8.07
CA ASN A 168 5.81 -45.40 -8.50
C ASN A 168 4.39 -45.40 -7.89
N PRO A 169 3.36 -45.02 -8.69
CA PRO A 169 1.96 -45.04 -8.27
C PRO A 169 1.42 -46.43 -7.86
N ALA A 170 2.03 -47.51 -8.33
CA ALA A 170 1.62 -48.87 -7.96
C ALA A 170 2.03 -49.26 -6.52
N LEU A 171 3.01 -48.56 -5.94
CA LEU A 171 3.46 -48.78 -4.56
C LEU A 171 2.85 -47.75 -3.60
N ALA A 172 2.85 -46.47 -3.98
CA ALA A 172 2.17 -45.41 -3.23
C ALA A 172 1.73 -44.27 -4.13
N THR A 173 0.59 -43.67 -3.83
CA THR A 173 0.11 -42.45 -4.47
C THR A 173 0.28 -41.26 -3.53
N VAL A 174 0.42 -40.06 -4.08
CA VAL A 174 0.47 -38.80 -3.32
C VAL A 174 -0.45 -37.79 -3.98
N ASN A 175 -1.21 -37.04 -3.17
CA ASN A 175 -2.08 -35.97 -3.68
C ASN A 175 -1.39 -34.59 -3.63
N GLY A 176 -2.07 -33.56 -4.13
CA GLY A 176 -1.54 -32.18 -4.12
C GLY A 176 -1.29 -31.58 -2.73
N SER A 177 -1.88 -32.13 -1.67
CA SER A 177 -1.62 -31.71 -0.29
C SER A 177 -0.49 -32.49 0.39
N GLY A 178 0.18 -33.42 -0.31
CA GLY A 178 1.23 -34.26 0.26
C GLY A 178 0.72 -35.44 1.08
N LEU A 179 -0.57 -35.78 0.97
CA LEU A 179 -1.14 -36.99 1.58
C LEU A 179 -0.76 -38.20 0.73
N VAL A 180 0.06 -39.06 1.31
CA VAL A 180 0.54 -40.31 0.70
C VAL A 180 -0.38 -41.45 1.10
N MET A 181 -0.75 -42.32 0.16
CA MET A 181 -1.49 -43.56 0.42
C MET A 181 -0.66 -44.77 0.00
N GLY A 182 -0.53 -45.76 0.89
CA GLY A 182 0.12 -47.02 0.58
C GLY A 182 -0.77 -47.90 -0.30
N VAL A 183 -0.29 -48.30 -1.48
CA VAL A 183 -1.03 -49.15 -2.44
C VAL A 183 -0.55 -50.59 -2.39
N ALA A 184 0.77 -50.81 -2.30
CA ALA A 184 1.37 -52.13 -2.21
C ALA A 184 2.67 -52.11 -1.39
N ALA A 185 3.14 -53.28 -0.96
CA ALA A 185 4.40 -53.39 -0.24
C ALA A 185 5.60 -53.05 -1.15
N GLY A 186 6.50 -52.21 -0.66
CA GLY A 186 7.71 -51.79 -1.37
C GLY A 186 8.26 -50.48 -0.82
N SER A 187 9.33 -49.99 -1.44
CA SER A 187 9.91 -48.68 -1.16
C SER A 187 9.77 -47.79 -2.38
N VAL A 188 9.35 -46.53 -2.18
CA VAL A 188 9.17 -45.56 -3.25
C VAL A 188 9.60 -44.17 -2.76
N THR A 189 10.22 -43.40 -3.64
CA THR A 189 10.59 -42.01 -3.37
C THR A 189 9.44 -41.09 -3.74
N ILE A 190 9.08 -40.19 -2.83
CA ILE A 190 8.13 -39.10 -3.06
C ILE A 190 8.90 -37.79 -3.14
N THR A 191 8.66 -36.99 -4.18
CA THR A 191 9.34 -35.70 -4.45
C THR A 191 8.34 -34.55 -4.34
N ALA A 192 8.78 -33.38 -3.88
CA ALA A 192 8.00 -32.17 -3.63
C ALA A 192 8.55 -30.96 -4.40
#